data_AF-A0A1G1DG28-F1
#
_entry.id   AF-A0A1G1DG28-F1
#
_cell.length_a   1.000
_cell.length_b   1.000
_cell.length_c   1.000
_cell.angle_alpha   90.00
_cell.angle_beta   90.00
_cell.angle_gamma   90.00
#
_symmetry.space_group_name_H-M   'P 1'
#
loop_
_entity.id
_entity.type
_entity.pdbx_description
1 polymer ?
#
loop_
_entity_poly.entity_id
_entity_poly.type
_entity_poly.pdbx_seq_one_letter_code
_entity_poly.pdbx_strand_id
1 'polypeptide(L)'
;MMIFQILGSVLLILALMSPSVRADDECMDDEDEKDTKFTIAAALKAEKAGKPAELFVAYRTIENHYCAHLFDKNGKDLQARAKANLPKLGRDLAKAAETKGLLYGKEPLGTDGKTSAFVWFEAIGDFNEANRVMLKVVHAKSDDLGFFKTAWEVNRSRSGPRDPKTGEQKPYVSPAGYRQELQKVASANTDQLMKAEEKDAVGLSGNSTDVGMASTGSLEKLKKASSWMKFLPDGDKPAKTRAEQRGDAVMKRSDPMFTQVFAKEYYEFAGSSKAKQLKKKMEESERAMQKSAEKAKGAVTTEKSEADQKKFKKGKADLEKELGF
;
A
#
# COMPACT_ATOMS: atom_id res chain seq x y z
N MET A 1 -61.80 -37.42 76.67
CA MET A 1 -63.12 -37.59 76.04
C MET A 1 -63.54 -36.25 75.44
N MET A 2 -63.37 -36.09 74.13
CA MET A 2 -64.25 -35.36 73.18
C MET A 2 -63.43 -35.04 71.92
N ILE A 3 -63.84 -35.70 70.85
CA ILE A 3 -63.52 -35.51 69.44
C ILE A 3 -64.60 -34.58 68.87
N PHE A 4 -64.24 -33.67 67.95
CA PHE A 4 -64.94 -33.26 66.69
C PHE A 4 -64.06 -32.16 66.06
N GLN A 5 -63.34 -32.36 64.94
CA GLN A 5 -63.79 -32.27 63.52
C GLN A 5 -64.44 -30.91 63.21
N ILE A 6 -64.15 -30.13 62.15
CA ILE A 6 -63.68 -30.39 60.78
C ILE A 6 -63.53 -29.02 60.04
N LEU A 7 -62.74 -28.97 58.94
CA LEU A 7 -62.66 -27.95 57.86
C LEU A 7 -62.20 -26.52 58.26
N GLY A 8 -61.32 -25.83 57.54
CA GLY A 8 -60.77 -25.99 56.19
C GLY A 8 -60.49 -24.58 55.67
N SER A 9 -59.24 -24.30 55.25
CA SER A 9 -58.82 -23.25 54.30
C SER A 9 -57.32 -23.07 54.40
N VAL A 10 -56.58 -23.87 53.63
CA VAL A 10 -55.18 -23.59 53.31
C VAL A 10 -55.18 -22.37 52.39
N LEU A 11 -54.91 -21.19 52.97
CA LEU A 11 -54.57 -20.01 52.19
C LEU A 11 -53.14 -20.22 51.67
N LEU A 12 -53.05 -20.72 50.45
CA LEU A 12 -51.85 -20.67 49.62
C LEU A 12 -51.51 -19.19 49.40
N ILE A 13 -50.64 -18.64 50.25
CA ILE A 13 -49.93 -17.42 49.93
C ILE A 13 -48.93 -17.83 48.84
N LEU A 14 -49.34 -17.68 47.58
CA LEU A 14 -48.39 -17.51 46.49
C LEU A 14 -47.59 -16.25 46.82
N ALA A 15 -46.47 -16.45 47.53
CA ALA A 15 -45.34 -15.58 47.36
C ALA A 15 -44.91 -15.75 45.90
N LEU A 16 -45.48 -14.94 45.02
CA LEU A 16 -44.78 -14.53 43.81
C LEU A 16 -43.47 -13.95 44.32
N MET A 17 -42.45 -14.81 44.37
CA MET A 17 -41.07 -14.43 44.12
C MET A 17 -41.15 -13.68 42.79
N SER A 18 -41.42 -12.38 42.88
CA SER A 18 -40.97 -11.45 41.87
C SER A 18 -39.51 -11.82 41.71
N PRO A 19 -39.06 -12.27 40.53
CA PRO A 19 -37.63 -12.35 40.32
C PRO A 19 -37.14 -10.96 40.71
N SER A 20 -36.29 -10.91 41.73
CA SER A 20 -35.52 -9.72 42.01
C SER A 20 -34.84 -9.42 40.69
N VAL A 21 -35.44 -8.51 39.93
CA VAL A 21 -34.80 -7.84 38.82
C VAL A 21 -33.70 -7.06 39.53
N ARG A 22 -32.57 -7.73 39.77
CA ARG A 22 -31.31 -7.04 39.95
C ARG A 22 -31.22 -6.19 38.70
N ALA A 23 -31.30 -4.88 38.87
CA ALA A 23 -30.74 -3.99 37.86
C ALA A 23 -29.36 -4.59 37.55
N ASP A 24 -29.15 -4.97 36.29
CA ASP A 24 -27.94 -5.62 35.83
C ASP A 24 -26.73 -4.92 36.47
N ASP A 25 -26.03 -5.63 37.36
CA ASP A 25 -24.72 -5.20 37.82
C ASP A 25 -23.87 -5.34 36.55
N GLU A 26 -23.71 -4.24 35.82
CA GLU A 26 -23.10 -4.16 34.48
C GLU A 26 -21.65 -4.71 34.47
N CYS A 27 -21.11 -4.97 35.67
CA CYS A 27 -19.86 -5.63 35.94
C CYS A 27 -20.04 -7.11 36.32
N MET A 28 -20.58 -7.86 35.36
CA MET A 28 -20.11 -9.18 34.89
C MET A 28 -20.33 -10.45 35.75
N ASP A 29 -20.22 -11.61 35.07
CA ASP A 29 -20.36 -12.98 35.59
C ASP A 29 -19.06 -13.53 36.23
N ASP A 30 -19.09 -14.78 36.73
CA ASP A 30 -17.98 -15.39 37.48
C ASP A 30 -16.66 -15.51 36.68
N GLU A 31 -16.71 -15.64 35.35
CA GLU A 31 -15.50 -15.78 34.51
C GLU A 31 -14.80 -14.43 34.31
N ASP A 32 -15.60 -13.42 34.01
CA ASP A 32 -15.16 -12.05 33.87
C ASP A 32 -14.59 -11.44 35.17
N GLU A 33 -15.16 -11.80 36.33
CA GLU A 33 -14.60 -11.45 37.64
C GLU A 33 -13.19 -12.03 37.80
N LYS A 34 -12.99 -13.29 37.40
CA LYS A 34 -11.70 -13.98 37.50
C LYS A 34 -10.66 -13.35 36.58
N ASP A 35 -11.04 -13.02 35.34
CA ASP A 35 -10.15 -12.38 34.36
C ASP A 35 -9.79 -10.94 34.76
N THR A 36 -10.75 -10.20 35.31
CA THR A 36 -10.51 -8.86 35.85
C THR A 36 -9.50 -8.89 37.00
N LYS A 37 -9.69 -9.81 37.96
CA LYS A 37 -8.75 -10.01 39.07
C LYS A 37 -7.36 -10.42 38.59
N PHE A 38 -7.29 -11.30 37.58
CA PHE A 38 -6.03 -11.71 36.98
C PHE A 38 -5.30 -10.51 36.35
N THR A 39 -6.02 -9.68 35.60
CA THR A 39 -5.48 -8.48 34.94
C THR A 39 -4.96 -7.46 35.96
N ILE A 40 -5.71 -7.22 37.05
CA ILE A 40 -5.27 -6.35 38.15
C ILE A 40 -4.02 -6.92 38.84
N ALA A 41 -4.02 -8.21 39.15
CA ALA A 41 -2.86 -8.85 39.76
C ALA A 41 -1.61 -8.77 38.86
N ALA A 42 -1.78 -8.94 37.54
CA ALA A 42 -0.72 -8.78 36.56
C ALA A 42 -0.17 -7.35 36.51
N ALA A 43 -1.05 -6.34 36.53
CA ALA A 43 -0.65 -4.93 36.56
C ALA A 43 0.09 -4.55 37.85
N LEU A 44 -0.40 -4.97 39.01
CA LEU A 44 0.28 -4.76 40.29
C LEU A 44 1.63 -5.49 40.35
N LYS A 45 1.74 -6.67 39.74
CA LYS A 45 3.01 -7.39 39.59
C LYS A 45 3.98 -6.63 38.68
N ALA A 46 3.50 -6.07 37.57
CA ALA A 46 4.30 -5.27 36.66
C ALA A 46 4.82 -3.98 37.31
N GLU A 47 3.99 -3.30 38.13
CA GLU A 47 4.41 -2.14 38.94
C GLU A 47 5.60 -2.51 39.84
N LYS A 48 5.53 -3.65 40.52
CA LYS A 48 6.60 -4.14 41.40
C LYS A 48 7.84 -4.59 40.65
N ALA A 49 7.70 -5.15 39.46
CA ALA A 49 8.82 -5.63 38.65
C ALA A 49 9.69 -4.48 38.09
N GLY A 50 9.16 -3.25 38.02
CA GLY A 50 9.91 -2.07 37.60
C GLY A 50 10.35 -2.09 36.13
N LYS A 51 9.74 -2.95 35.30
CA LYS A 51 10.06 -3.07 33.87
C LYS A 51 9.12 -2.18 33.04
N PRO A 52 9.65 -1.11 32.40
CA PRO A 52 8.80 -0.09 31.79
C PRO A 52 7.85 -0.59 30.69
N ALA A 53 8.32 -1.50 29.82
CA ALA A 53 7.51 -1.98 28.70
C ALA A 53 6.40 -2.95 29.15
N GLU A 54 6.70 -3.86 30.09
CA GLU A 54 5.70 -4.75 30.69
C GLU A 54 4.65 -3.94 31.47
N LEU A 55 5.08 -2.91 32.21
CA LEU A 55 4.19 -2.01 32.92
C LEU A 55 3.27 -1.23 31.97
N PHE A 56 3.79 -0.77 30.84
CA PHE A 56 2.99 -0.08 29.84
C PHE A 56 1.87 -0.97 29.30
N VAL A 57 2.21 -2.19 28.89
CA VAL A 57 1.22 -3.15 28.35
C VAL A 57 0.14 -3.43 29.40
N ALA A 58 0.52 -3.68 30.65
CA ALA A 58 -0.42 -3.94 31.73
C ALA A 58 -1.33 -2.74 32.03
N TYR A 59 -0.78 -1.53 32.08
CA TYR A 59 -1.55 -0.31 32.27
C TYR A 59 -2.52 -0.04 31.12
N ARG A 60 -2.13 -0.32 29.87
CA ARG A 60 -2.97 -0.11 28.69
C ARG A 60 -4.17 -1.06 28.68
N THR A 61 -4.04 -2.25 29.23
CA THR A 61 -5.16 -3.18 29.46
C THR A 61 -6.11 -2.67 30.55
N ILE A 62 -5.59 -2.02 31.60
CA ILE A 62 -6.40 -1.52 32.71
C ILE A 62 -7.09 -0.18 32.40
N GLU A 63 -6.48 0.71 31.60
CA GLU A 63 -6.97 2.08 31.38
C GLU A 63 -8.45 2.15 30.97
N ASN A 64 -8.91 1.22 30.14
CA ASN A 64 -10.30 1.16 29.66
C ASN A 64 -11.11 0.02 30.30
N HIS A 65 -10.59 -0.61 31.35
CA HIS A 65 -11.26 -1.72 32.01
C HIS A 65 -12.34 -1.18 32.98
N TYR A 66 -13.59 -1.13 32.50
CA TYR A 66 -14.74 -0.53 33.18
C TYR A 66 -14.90 -0.99 34.65
N CYS A 67 -14.74 -2.29 34.91
CA CYS A 67 -14.98 -2.89 36.22
C CYS A 67 -13.73 -3.01 37.12
N ALA A 68 -12.56 -2.56 36.67
CA ALA A 68 -11.31 -2.77 37.42
C ALA A 68 -11.33 -2.12 38.82
N HIS A 69 -12.08 -1.03 38.97
CA HIS A 69 -12.23 -0.31 40.23
C HIS A 69 -12.90 -1.14 41.35
N LEU A 70 -13.72 -2.14 41.00
CA LEU A 70 -14.43 -2.98 41.98
C LEU A 70 -13.52 -3.99 42.69
N PHE A 71 -12.41 -4.36 42.06
CA PHE A 71 -11.51 -5.42 42.52
C PHE A 71 -10.13 -4.91 42.97
N ASP A 72 -9.86 -3.62 42.79
CA ASP A 72 -8.66 -2.94 43.27
C ASP A 72 -8.73 -2.59 44.78
N LYS A 73 -9.04 -3.59 45.61
CA LYS A 73 -9.36 -3.41 47.04
C LYS A 73 -8.20 -2.85 47.88
N ASN A 74 -6.97 -2.94 47.38
CA ASN A 74 -5.75 -2.55 48.10
C ASN A 74 -4.89 -1.50 47.36
N GLY A 75 -5.32 -0.98 46.20
CA GLY A 75 -4.46 -0.23 45.30
C GLY A 75 -5.09 1.04 44.76
N LYS A 76 -5.86 1.77 45.57
CA LYS A 76 -6.37 3.16 45.39
C LYS A 76 -6.20 3.70 43.96
N ASP A 77 -7.08 3.26 43.07
CA ASP A 77 -7.26 3.80 41.73
C ASP A 77 -6.13 3.46 40.74
N LEU A 78 -5.90 2.15 40.55
CA LEU A 78 -4.99 1.63 39.51
C LEU A 78 -5.35 2.15 38.12
N GLN A 79 -6.63 2.37 37.82
CA GLN A 79 -7.07 2.93 36.54
C GLN A 79 -6.62 4.40 36.39
N ALA A 80 -6.80 5.26 37.41
CA ALA A 80 -6.27 6.62 37.34
C ALA A 80 -4.74 6.65 37.30
N ARG A 81 -4.04 5.76 38.02
CA ARG A 81 -2.58 5.63 37.90
C ARG A 81 -2.15 5.24 36.50
N ALA A 82 -2.82 4.27 35.88
CA ALA A 82 -2.56 3.87 34.50
C ALA A 82 -2.74 5.08 33.56
N LYS A 83 -3.89 5.76 33.61
CA LYS A 83 -4.18 6.96 32.82
C LYS A 83 -3.15 8.07 33.02
N ALA A 84 -2.72 8.32 34.26
CA ALA A 84 -1.76 9.37 34.58
C ALA A 84 -0.33 9.04 34.08
N ASN A 85 0.08 7.78 34.11
CA ASN A 85 1.46 7.38 33.84
C ASN A 85 1.70 6.92 32.39
N LEU A 86 0.69 6.37 31.71
CA LEU A 86 0.82 5.83 30.35
C LEU A 86 1.45 6.82 29.35
N PRO A 87 1.06 8.11 29.30
CA PRO A 87 1.67 9.04 28.35
C PRO A 87 3.17 9.24 28.59
N LYS A 88 3.61 9.35 29.85
CA LYS A 88 5.03 9.52 30.17
C LYS A 88 5.81 8.25 29.85
N LEU A 89 5.31 7.10 30.29
CA LEU A 89 5.93 5.80 30.09
C LEU A 89 6.10 5.48 28.60
N GLY A 90 5.05 5.70 27.79
CA GLY A 90 5.11 5.53 26.34
C GLY A 90 6.10 6.47 25.67
N ARG A 91 6.18 7.75 26.08
CA ARG A 91 7.18 8.69 25.55
C ARG A 91 8.61 8.27 25.88
N ASP A 92 8.87 7.80 27.09
CA ASP A 92 10.20 7.35 27.51
C ASP A 92 10.63 6.09 26.75
N LEU A 93 9.71 5.14 26.56
CA LEU A 93 9.92 3.95 25.72
C LEU A 93 10.15 4.31 24.25
N ALA A 94 9.37 5.24 23.70
CA ALA A 94 9.52 5.73 22.33
C ALA A 94 10.89 6.36 22.10
N LYS A 95 11.33 7.25 23.01
CA LYS A 95 12.65 7.89 22.96
C LYS A 95 13.79 6.87 23.09
N ALA A 96 13.63 5.86 23.95
CA ALA A 96 14.60 4.78 24.07
C ALA A 96 14.70 3.95 22.80
N ALA A 97 13.58 3.63 22.14
CA ALA A 97 13.56 2.95 20.84
C ALA A 97 14.18 3.82 19.74
N GLU A 98 13.88 5.12 19.72
CA GLU A 98 14.45 6.08 18.77
C GLU A 98 15.97 6.18 18.89
N THR A 99 16.49 6.24 20.12
CA THR A 99 17.93 6.26 20.41
C THR A 99 18.64 4.98 19.92
N LYS A 100 17.94 3.85 19.92
CA LYS A 100 18.42 2.57 19.39
C LYS A 100 18.28 2.44 17.87
N GLY A 101 17.80 3.48 17.18
CA GLY A 101 17.54 3.45 15.73
C GLY A 101 16.29 2.65 15.33
N LEU A 102 15.48 2.20 16.28
CA LEU A 102 14.24 1.46 16.03
C LEU A 102 13.11 2.45 15.72
N LEU A 103 13.20 3.14 14.59
CA LEU A 103 12.30 4.26 14.27
C LEU A 103 10.90 3.78 13.89
N TYR A 104 10.81 2.83 12.96
CA TYR A 104 9.54 2.35 12.41
C TYR A 104 9.44 0.83 12.43
N GLY A 105 8.26 0.34 12.81
CA GLY A 105 7.83 -1.05 12.75
C GLY A 105 6.38 -1.09 12.27
N LYS A 106 6.07 -2.06 11.41
CA LYS A 106 4.69 -2.27 10.92
C LYS A 106 3.83 -3.01 11.94
N GLU A 107 4.46 -3.80 12.80
CA GLU A 107 3.77 -4.66 13.75
C GLU A 107 3.16 -3.82 14.88
N PRO A 108 1.92 -4.14 15.29
CA PRO A 108 1.31 -3.51 16.45
C PRO A 108 2.12 -3.85 17.70
N LEU A 109 1.86 -3.12 18.79
CA LEU A 109 2.51 -3.37 20.06
C LEU A 109 2.29 -4.83 20.52
N GLY A 110 3.37 -5.63 20.53
CA GLY A 110 3.37 -7.00 21.02
C GLY A 110 3.35 -7.06 22.55
N THR A 111 3.04 -8.25 23.09
CA THR A 111 3.01 -8.50 24.53
C THR A 111 4.40 -8.51 25.19
N ASP A 112 5.47 -8.61 24.38
CA ASP A 112 6.86 -8.56 24.82
C ASP A 112 7.39 -7.12 25.00
N GLY A 113 6.60 -6.10 24.61
CA GLY A 113 6.97 -4.70 24.72
C GLY A 113 8.18 -4.31 23.86
N LYS A 114 8.53 -5.10 22.83
CA LYS A 114 9.58 -4.73 21.88
C LYS A 114 8.92 -4.17 20.63
N THR A 115 9.09 -2.87 20.41
CA THR A 115 8.55 -2.22 19.21
C THR A 115 9.34 -0.96 18.86
N SER A 116 8.91 -0.26 17.81
CA SER A 116 9.55 0.94 17.31
C SER A 116 9.06 2.21 18.02
N ALA A 117 9.83 3.29 17.90
CA ALA A 117 9.46 4.61 18.39
C ALA A 117 8.10 5.07 17.83
N PHE A 118 7.87 4.88 16.53
CA PHE A 118 6.58 5.15 15.90
C PHE A 118 5.41 4.44 16.61
N VAL A 119 5.50 3.13 16.85
CA VAL A 119 4.43 2.35 17.47
C VAL A 119 4.16 2.78 18.91
N TRP A 120 5.21 3.14 19.66
CA TRP A 120 5.03 3.68 21.02
C TRP A 120 4.28 5.00 21.03
N PHE A 121 4.63 5.93 20.13
CA PHE A 121 3.92 7.20 20.01
C PHE A 121 2.48 7.01 19.53
N GLU A 122 2.23 6.09 18.58
CA GLU A 122 0.87 5.70 18.17
C GLU A 122 0.06 5.16 19.35
N ALA A 123 0.65 4.28 20.17
CA ALA A 123 -0.04 3.62 21.27
C ALA A 123 -0.54 4.58 22.36
N ILE A 124 0.12 5.74 22.52
CA ILE A 124 -0.30 6.81 23.46
C ILE A 124 -1.07 7.95 22.79
N GLY A 125 -1.35 7.86 21.49
CA GLY A 125 -2.04 8.91 20.74
C GLY A 125 -1.21 10.18 20.50
N ASP A 126 0.11 10.13 20.69
CA ASP A 126 1.00 11.26 20.40
C ASP A 126 1.35 11.28 18.89
N PHE A 127 0.32 11.53 18.08
CA PHE A 127 0.42 11.45 16.63
C PHE A 127 1.39 12.48 16.03
N ASN A 128 1.68 13.57 16.74
CA ASN A 128 2.66 14.57 16.30
C ASN A 128 4.08 14.00 16.38
N GLU A 129 4.44 13.37 17.49
CA GLU A 129 5.73 12.71 17.62
C GLU A 129 5.83 11.47 16.72
N ALA A 130 4.75 10.70 16.56
CA ALA A 130 4.70 9.60 15.60
C ALA A 130 4.97 10.09 14.16
N ASN A 131 4.34 11.19 13.76
CA ASN A 131 4.58 11.84 12.46
C ASN A 131 6.03 12.33 12.32
N ARG A 132 6.61 12.91 13.37
CA ARG A 132 8.02 13.34 13.36
C ARG A 132 8.97 12.16 13.14
N VAL A 133 8.77 11.04 13.85
CA VAL A 133 9.58 9.83 13.67
C VAL A 133 9.39 9.23 12.29
N MET A 134 8.14 9.20 11.78
CA MET A 134 7.85 8.75 10.41
C MET A 134 8.62 9.58 9.38
N LEU A 135 8.62 10.92 9.49
CA LEU A 135 9.39 11.78 8.60
C LEU A 135 10.90 11.51 8.66
N LYS A 136 11.46 11.22 9.84
CA LYS A 136 12.87 10.83 9.95
C LYS A 136 13.18 9.61 9.09
N VAL A 137 12.30 8.62 9.07
CA VAL A 137 12.46 7.42 8.23
C VAL A 137 12.26 7.74 6.75
N VAL A 138 11.26 8.57 6.41
CA VAL A 138 11.05 9.02 5.02
C VAL A 138 12.30 9.73 4.49
N HIS A 139 12.93 10.60 5.27
CA HIS A 139 14.16 11.27 4.85
C HIS A 139 15.35 10.31 4.74
N ALA A 140 15.47 9.33 5.63
CA ALA A 140 16.52 8.31 5.56
C ALA A 140 16.35 7.35 4.36
N LYS A 141 15.12 7.16 3.89
CA LYS A 141 14.74 6.31 2.74
C LYS A 141 14.00 7.15 1.70
N SER A 142 14.61 8.26 1.28
CA SER A 142 13.92 9.30 0.50
C SER A 142 13.42 8.82 -0.86
N ASP A 143 14.03 7.79 -1.43
CA ASP A 143 13.68 7.18 -2.72
C ASP A 143 12.75 5.96 -2.60
N ASP A 144 12.44 5.51 -1.37
CA ASP A 144 11.52 4.40 -1.12
C ASP A 144 10.06 4.86 -1.24
N LEU A 145 9.51 4.76 -2.46
CA LEU A 145 8.11 5.08 -2.76
C LEU A 145 7.12 4.23 -1.94
N GLY A 146 7.48 2.99 -1.59
CA GLY A 146 6.64 2.10 -0.81
C GLY A 146 6.46 2.64 0.61
N PHE A 147 7.57 2.98 1.25
CA PHE A 147 7.55 3.60 2.57
C PHE A 147 6.90 4.98 2.56
N PHE A 148 7.18 5.80 1.53
CA PHE A 148 6.55 7.10 1.37
C PHE A 148 5.01 7.01 1.35
N LYS A 149 4.45 6.02 0.63
CA LYS A 149 3.00 5.77 0.62
C LYS A 149 2.46 5.45 2.01
N THR A 150 3.18 4.64 2.78
CA THR A 150 2.83 4.36 4.18
C THR A 150 2.79 5.64 5.00
N ALA A 151 3.80 6.52 4.88
CA ALA A 151 3.81 7.81 5.55
C ALA A 151 2.67 8.74 5.08
N TRP A 152 2.33 8.71 3.79
CA TRP A 152 1.24 9.50 3.22
C TRP A 152 -0.14 9.07 3.73
N GLU A 153 -0.33 7.77 3.94
CA GLU A 153 -1.61 7.18 4.33
C GLU A 153 -1.77 6.98 5.85
N VAL A 154 -0.74 7.32 6.64
CA VAL A 154 -0.65 7.04 8.07
C VAL A 154 -1.87 7.51 8.90
N ASN A 155 -2.60 8.53 8.45
CA ASN A 155 -3.77 9.05 9.16
C ASN A 155 -5.07 8.27 8.90
N ARG A 156 -5.14 7.42 7.89
CA ARG A 156 -6.40 6.77 7.47
C ARG A 156 -7.05 5.97 8.59
N SER A 157 -6.25 5.39 9.48
CA SER A 157 -6.71 4.59 10.62
C SER A 157 -6.74 5.36 11.94
N ARG A 158 -6.38 6.64 11.94
CA ARG A 158 -6.29 7.44 13.17
C ARG A 158 -7.59 8.20 13.41
N SER A 159 -8.07 8.11 14.64
CA SER A 159 -9.19 8.91 15.12
C SER A 159 -8.67 10.12 15.88
N GLY A 160 -9.26 11.28 15.62
CA GLY A 160 -8.99 12.52 16.33
C GLY A 160 -9.60 12.53 17.73
N PRO A 161 -9.43 13.63 18.46
CA PRO A 161 -10.06 13.81 19.77
C PRO A 161 -11.58 13.76 19.65
N ARG A 162 -12.22 13.21 20.69
CA ARG A 162 -13.68 13.16 20.80
C ARG A 162 -14.21 14.57 21.06
N ASP A 163 -15.22 14.98 20.29
CA ASP A 163 -15.87 16.27 20.49
C ASP A 163 -16.55 16.28 21.87
N PRO A 164 -16.21 17.24 22.75
CA PRO A 164 -16.74 17.27 24.12
C PRO A 164 -18.23 17.61 24.18
N LYS A 165 -18.82 18.17 23.11
CA LYS A 165 -20.24 18.54 23.05
C LYS A 165 -21.11 17.46 22.42
N THR A 166 -20.61 16.82 21.36
CA THR A 166 -21.40 15.83 20.60
C THR A 166 -21.02 14.39 20.91
N GLY A 167 -19.85 14.16 21.53
CA GLY A 167 -19.30 12.83 21.73
C GLY A 167 -18.87 12.15 20.42
N GLU A 168 -18.88 12.86 19.28
CA GLU A 168 -18.45 12.30 18.00
C GLU A 168 -16.92 12.31 17.88
N GLN A 169 -16.37 11.27 17.25
CA GLN A 169 -14.94 11.18 17.00
C GLN A 169 -14.64 11.50 15.54
N LYS A 170 -13.97 12.64 15.29
CA LYS A 170 -13.61 13.06 13.93
C LYS A 170 -12.37 12.30 13.45
N PRO A 171 -12.21 12.04 12.15
CA PRO A 171 -10.95 11.50 11.62
C PRO A 171 -9.77 12.41 11.95
N TYR A 172 -8.62 11.82 12.28
CA TYR A 172 -7.41 12.61 12.52
C TYR A 172 -6.89 13.21 11.20
N VAL A 173 -6.55 14.49 11.23
CA VAL A 173 -5.93 15.19 10.11
C VAL A 173 -4.51 15.56 10.51
N SER A 174 -3.50 15.07 9.78
CA SER A 174 -2.11 15.48 10.03
C SER A 174 -1.93 17.00 9.98
N PRO A 175 -0.99 17.54 10.78
CA PRO A 175 -0.58 18.93 10.66
C PRO A 175 -0.17 19.28 9.24
N ALA A 176 -0.45 20.51 8.81
CA ALA A 176 -0.08 21.00 7.48
C ALA A 176 1.42 20.85 7.20
N GLY A 177 2.27 21.13 8.20
CA GLY A 177 3.72 20.96 8.08
C GLY A 177 4.15 19.53 7.72
N TYR A 178 3.50 18.51 8.28
CA TYR A 178 3.80 17.11 7.94
C TYR A 178 3.49 16.82 6.47
N ARG A 179 2.36 17.30 5.97
CA ARG A 179 1.98 17.16 4.55
C ARG A 179 2.93 17.90 3.62
N GLN A 180 3.33 19.11 3.99
CA GLN A 180 4.30 19.90 3.22
C GLN A 180 5.65 19.21 3.11
N GLU A 181 6.17 18.62 4.20
CA GLU A 181 7.44 17.88 4.15
C GLU A 181 7.35 16.65 3.22
N LEU A 182 6.24 15.89 3.27
CA LEU A 182 6.05 14.79 2.32
C LEU A 182 5.95 15.28 0.87
N GLN A 183 5.28 16.40 0.62
CA GLN A 183 5.23 17.00 -0.72
C GLN A 183 6.61 17.43 -1.21
N LYS A 184 7.47 17.96 -0.34
CA LYS A 184 8.87 18.29 -0.70
C LYS A 184 9.65 17.05 -1.10
N VAL A 185 9.50 15.94 -0.38
CA VAL A 185 10.15 14.66 -0.73
C VAL A 185 9.65 14.15 -2.08
N ALA A 186 8.33 14.19 -2.33
CA ALA A 186 7.77 13.80 -3.62
C ALA A 186 8.24 14.69 -4.77
N SER A 187 8.33 16.01 -4.54
CA SER A 187 8.83 16.98 -5.52
C SER A 187 10.30 16.71 -5.84
N ALA A 188 11.16 16.52 -4.84
CA ALA A 188 12.58 16.26 -5.04
C ALA A 188 12.84 14.98 -5.84
N ASN A 189 12.14 13.90 -5.53
CA ASN A 189 12.23 12.65 -6.30
C ASN A 189 11.73 12.83 -7.73
N THR A 190 10.62 13.55 -7.89
CA THR A 190 10.06 13.87 -9.21
C THR A 190 11.08 14.62 -10.05
N ASP A 191 11.66 15.70 -9.51
CA ASP A 191 12.63 16.54 -10.21
C ASP A 191 13.89 15.75 -10.57
N GLN A 192 14.38 14.92 -9.66
CA GLN A 192 15.54 14.06 -9.91
C GLN A 192 15.26 13.07 -11.06
N LEU A 193 14.10 12.42 -11.05
CA LEU A 193 13.71 11.45 -12.08
C LEU A 193 13.49 12.12 -13.43
N MET A 194 12.84 13.29 -13.46
CA MET A 194 12.61 14.05 -14.69
C MET A 194 13.93 14.57 -15.29
N LYS A 195 14.90 15.00 -14.47
CA LYS A 195 16.24 15.38 -14.94
C LYS A 195 17.05 14.18 -15.44
N ALA A 196 16.95 13.04 -14.77
CA ALA A 196 17.63 11.82 -15.20
C ALA A 196 17.02 11.28 -16.51
N GLU A 197 15.70 11.38 -16.68
CA GLU A 197 15.00 11.05 -17.93
C GLU A 197 15.51 11.88 -19.09
N GLU A 198 15.73 13.16 -18.87
CA GLU A 198 16.14 14.09 -19.93
C GLU A 198 17.52 13.75 -20.48
N LYS A 199 18.41 13.18 -19.64
CA LYS A 199 19.69 12.64 -20.08
C LYS A 199 19.53 11.41 -20.96
N ASP A 200 18.66 10.47 -20.57
CA ASP A 200 18.38 9.28 -21.38
C ASP A 200 17.75 9.67 -22.72
N ALA A 201 16.86 10.65 -22.72
CA ALA A 201 16.13 11.10 -23.91
C ALA A 201 17.04 11.67 -25.01
N VAL A 202 18.28 12.08 -24.70
CA VAL A 202 19.26 12.52 -25.71
C VAL A 202 19.51 11.42 -26.75
N GLY A 203 19.55 10.16 -26.30
CA GLY A 203 19.77 8.99 -27.17
C GLY A 203 18.64 8.71 -28.17
N LEU A 204 17.47 9.34 -28.03
CA LEU A 204 16.36 9.20 -29.00
C LEU A 204 16.71 9.77 -30.39
N SER A 205 17.75 10.60 -30.47
CA SER A 205 18.30 11.13 -31.72
C SER A 205 19.44 10.28 -32.30
N GLY A 206 19.89 9.24 -31.58
CA GLY A 206 21.04 8.40 -31.96
C GLY A 206 20.73 7.34 -33.03
N ASN A 207 21.56 6.30 -33.12
CA ASN A 207 21.29 5.16 -34.01
C ASN A 207 20.13 4.30 -33.47
N SER A 208 19.68 3.30 -34.23
CA SER A 208 18.52 2.47 -33.85
C SER A 208 18.72 1.71 -32.52
N THR A 209 19.94 1.27 -32.20
CA THR A 209 20.27 0.62 -30.94
C THR A 209 20.21 1.60 -29.76
N ASP A 210 20.73 2.82 -29.96
CA ASP A 210 20.66 3.90 -28.95
C ASP A 210 19.21 4.28 -28.64
N VAL A 211 18.36 4.35 -29.66
CA VAL A 211 16.93 4.68 -29.50
C VAL A 211 16.23 3.66 -28.63
N GLY A 212 16.50 2.37 -28.81
CA GLY A 212 15.88 1.33 -28.00
C GLY A 212 16.23 1.50 -26.53
N MET A 213 17.52 1.63 -26.21
CA MET A 213 17.99 1.83 -24.83
C MET A 213 17.48 3.14 -24.22
N ALA A 214 17.55 4.24 -24.97
CA ALA A 214 17.07 5.55 -24.56
C ALA A 214 15.56 5.54 -24.28
N SER A 215 14.78 4.89 -25.16
CA SER A 215 13.33 4.82 -25.02
C SER A 215 12.93 4.06 -23.75
N THR A 216 13.54 2.89 -23.52
CA THR A 216 13.28 2.10 -22.31
C THR A 216 13.66 2.88 -21.04
N GLY A 217 14.86 3.47 -21.01
CA GLY A 217 15.35 4.21 -19.85
C GLY A 217 14.53 5.47 -19.53
N SER A 218 14.24 6.29 -20.54
CA SER A 218 13.41 7.49 -20.41
C SER A 218 11.99 7.14 -19.99
N LEU A 219 11.33 6.17 -20.63
CA LEU A 219 9.96 5.78 -20.29
C LEU A 219 9.85 5.21 -18.86
N GLU A 220 10.81 4.40 -18.42
CA GLU A 220 10.86 3.89 -17.05
C GLU A 220 10.94 5.05 -16.03
N LYS A 221 11.81 6.02 -16.28
CA LYS A 221 11.96 7.20 -15.42
C LYS A 221 10.70 8.07 -15.41
N LEU A 222 10.03 8.25 -16.54
CA LEU A 222 8.73 8.95 -16.59
C LEU A 222 7.64 8.23 -15.78
N LYS A 223 7.57 6.89 -15.86
CA LYS A 223 6.62 6.08 -15.07
C LYS A 223 6.90 6.19 -13.56
N LYS A 224 8.18 6.15 -13.17
CA LYS A 224 8.58 6.36 -11.77
C LYS A 224 8.26 7.79 -11.30
N ALA A 225 8.58 8.80 -12.11
CA ALA A 225 8.27 10.20 -11.80
C ALA A 225 6.76 10.41 -11.64
N SER A 226 5.94 9.90 -12.57
CA SER A 226 4.48 9.90 -12.49
C SER A 226 3.97 9.29 -11.18
N SER A 227 4.60 8.22 -10.71
CA SER A 227 4.21 7.57 -9.44
C SER A 227 4.43 8.46 -8.22
N TRP A 228 5.45 9.32 -8.23
CA TRP A 228 5.69 10.35 -7.22
C TRP A 228 4.80 11.58 -7.41
N MET A 229 4.56 11.99 -8.65
CA MET A 229 3.72 13.14 -8.98
C MET A 229 2.26 13.00 -8.53
N LYS A 230 1.76 11.77 -8.28
CA LYS A 230 0.43 11.53 -7.69
C LYS A 230 0.20 12.21 -6.34
N PHE A 231 1.28 12.57 -5.65
CA PHE A 231 1.24 13.24 -4.34
C PHE A 231 1.43 14.77 -4.45
N LEU A 232 1.50 15.30 -5.67
CA LEU A 232 1.65 16.71 -5.97
C LEU A 232 0.35 17.27 -6.59
N PRO A 233 0.10 18.59 -6.51
CA PRO A 233 -1.16 19.20 -6.99
C PRO A 233 -1.47 18.93 -8.47
N ASP A 234 -0.46 18.95 -9.33
CA ASP A 234 -0.65 18.80 -10.79
C ASP A 234 -0.80 17.35 -11.25
N GLY A 235 -0.61 16.39 -10.34
CA GLY A 235 -0.61 14.97 -10.66
C GLY A 235 0.44 14.63 -11.72
N ASP A 236 0.22 13.53 -12.45
CA ASP A 236 1.16 13.00 -13.43
C ASP A 236 1.14 13.68 -14.80
N LYS A 237 0.43 14.80 -14.94
CA LYS A 237 0.31 15.54 -16.21
C LYS A 237 1.68 15.91 -16.82
N PRO A 238 2.67 16.44 -16.08
CA PRO A 238 3.95 16.81 -16.67
C PRO A 238 4.70 15.61 -17.27
N ALA A 239 4.69 14.46 -16.59
CA ALA A 239 5.31 13.23 -17.10
C ALA A 239 4.60 12.72 -18.37
N LYS A 240 3.26 12.79 -18.42
CA LYS A 240 2.47 12.39 -19.60
C LYS A 240 2.71 13.30 -20.80
N THR A 241 2.72 14.62 -20.61
CA THR A 241 3.03 15.58 -21.66
C THR A 241 4.43 15.33 -22.22
N ARG A 242 5.42 15.10 -21.35
CA ARG A 242 6.78 14.81 -21.78
C ARG A 242 6.87 13.47 -22.53
N ALA A 243 6.14 12.45 -22.09
CA ALA A 243 6.05 11.18 -22.81
C ALA A 243 5.51 11.38 -24.23
N GLU A 244 4.44 12.14 -24.42
CA GLU A 244 3.91 12.44 -25.75
C GLU A 244 4.95 13.16 -26.63
N GLN A 245 5.70 14.12 -26.07
CA GLN A 245 6.79 14.79 -26.79
C GLN A 245 7.91 13.82 -27.20
N ARG A 246 8.24 12.82 -26.37
CA ARG A 246 9.22 11.78 -26.73
C ARG A 246 8.69 10.88 -27.84
N GLY A 247 7.42 10.48 -27.79
CA GLY A 247 6.77 9.74 -28.87
C GLY A 247 6.83 10.52 -30.19
N ASP A 248 6.55 11.83 -30.16
CA ASP A 248 6.66 12.69 -31.34
C ASP A 248 8.09 12.81 -31.85
N ALA A 249 9.09 12.85 -30.97
CA ALA A 249 10.50 12.88 -31.36
C ALA A 249 10.93 11.59 -32.07
N VAL A 250 10.52 10.42 -31.54
CA VAL A 250 10.79 9.12 -32.18
C VAL A 250 10.11 9.02 -33.55
N MET A 251 8.86 9.49 -33.67
CA MET A 251 8.12 9.46 -34.95
C MET A 251 8.69 10.37 -36.04
N LYS A 252 9.46 11.41 -35.67
CA LYS A 252 10.10 12.34 -36.63
C LYS A 252 11.41 11.82 -37.22
N ARG A 253 11.90 10.66 -36.76
CA ARG A 253 13.13 10.07 -37.28
C ARG A 253 12.97 9.63 -38.74
N SER A 254 14.09 9.55 -39.45
CA SER A 254 14.16 9.09 -40.85
C SER A 254 13.95 7.58 -41.01
N ASP A 255 14.07 6.80 -39.93
CA ASP A 255 13.92 5.34 -39.88
C ASP A 255 12.68 4.88 -39.07
N PRO A 256 11.48 5.46 -39.29
CA PRO A 256 10.36 5.30 -38.36
C PRO A 256 9.88 3.85 -38.25
N MET A 257 10.02 3.03 -39.29
CA MET A 257 9.46 1.67 -39.31
C MET A 257 10.01 0.79 -38.17
N PHE A 258 11.27 0.95 -37.79
CA PHE A 258 11.92 0.14 -36.74
C PHE A 258 11.75 0.71 -35.34
N THR A 259 11.34 1.98 -35.21
CA THR A 259 11.27 2.70 -33.92
C THR A 259 9.84 3.04 -33.48
N GLN A 260 8.84 2.80 -34.34
CA GLN A 260 7.41 3.01 -34.06
C GLN A 260 6.91 2.29 -32.80
N VAL A 261 7.47 1.14 -32.44
CA VAL A 261 7.09 0.42 -31.21
C VAL A 261 7.36 1.28 -29.97
N PHE A 262 8.49 1.99 -29.93
CA PHE A 262 8.84 2.86 -28.80
C PHE A 262 7.95 4.10 -28.73
N ALA A 263 7.65 4.72 -29.88
CA ALA A 263 6.72 5.85 -29.93
C ALA A 263 5.33 5.45 -29.41
N LYS A 264 4.86 4.25 -29.76
CA LYS A 264 3.60 3.70 -29.27
C LYS A 264 3.58 3.59 -27.75
N GLU A 265 4.64 3.04 -27.14
CA GLU A 265 4.73 2.89 -25.67
C GLU A 265 4.67 4.25 -24.94
N TYR A 266 5.35 5.27 -25.49
CA TYR A 266 5.26 6.63 -24.97
C TYR A 266 3.84 7.19 -25.04
N TYR A 267 3.15 7.03 -26.18
CA TYR A 267 1.78 7.48 -26.33
C TYR A 267 0.79 6.72 -25.45
N GLU A 268 1.00 5.42 -25.25
CA GLU A 268 0.17 4.60 -24.35
C GLU A 268 0.30 5.10 -22.91
N PHE A 269 1.53 5.35 -22.45
CA PHE A 269 1.76 5.92 -21.12
C PHE A 269 1.18 7.35 -20.99
N ALA A 270 1.31 8.17 -22.04
CA ALA A 270 0.71 9.51 -22.07
C ALA A 270 -0.83 9.48 -22.05
N GLY A 271 -1.46 8.35 -22.40
CA GLY A 271 -2.90 8.27 -22.65
C GLY A 271 -3.34 8.96 -23.95
N SER A 272 -2.42 9.13 -24.90
CA SER A 272 -2.66 9.85 -26.16
C SER A 272 -3.43 8.98 -27.17
N SER A 273 -4.34 9.61 -27.92
CA SER A 273 -5.08 8.95 -29.01
C SER A 273 -4.16 8.47 -30.14
N LYS A 274 -2.95 9.06 -30.26
CA LYS A 274 -1.90 8.67 -31.19
C LYS A 274 -1.47 7.20 -31.02
N ALA A 275 -1.56 6.64 -29.81
CA ALA A 275 -1.25 5.23 -29.56
C ALA A 275 -2.14 4.29 -30.39
N LYS A 276 -3.46 4.55 -30.41
CA LYS A 276 -4.43 3.74 -31.17
C LYS A 276 -4.21 3.88 -32.68
N GLN A 277 -3.96 5.11 -33.15
CA GLN A 277 -3.69 5.38 -34.56
C GLN A 277 -2.42 4.66 -35.02
N LEU A 278 -1.37 4.72 -34.20
CA LEU A 278 -0.10 4.08 -34.51
C LEU A 278 -0.21 2.56 -34.50
N LYS A 279 -0.92 1.99 -33.52
CA LYS A 279 -1.22 0.55 -33.49
C LYS A 279 -1.90 0.08 -34.78
N LYS A 280 -2.92 0.82 -35.26
CA LYS A 280 -3.60 0.50 -36.52
C LYS A 280 -2.66 0.54 -37.72
N LYS A 281 -1.79 1.56 -37.81
CA LYS A 281 -0.78 1.68 -38.89
C LYS A 281 0.23 0.53 -38.86
N MET A 282 0.68 0.12 -37.67
CA MET A 282 1.60 -1.01 -37.51
C MET A 282 0.95 -2.31 -37.96
N GLU A 283 -0.30 -2.58 -37.57
CA GLU A 283 -1.06 -3.76 -38.00
C GLU A 283 -1.30 -3.78 -39.52
N GLU A 284 -1.60 -2.64 -40.13
CA GLU A 284 -1.75 -2.51 -41.59
C GLU A 284 -0.42 -2.79 -42.32
N SER A 285 0.69 -2.27 -41.80
CA SER A 285 2.03 -2.50 -42.34
C SER A 285 2.46 -3.95 -42.23
N GLU A 286 2.18 -4.61 -41.10
CA GLU A 286 2.43 -6.03 -40.88
C GLU A 286 1.64 -6.89 -41.88
N ARG A 287 0.34 -6.61 -42.06
CA ARG A 287 -0.48 -7.32 -43.07
C ARG A 287 0.03 -7.10 -44.49
N ALA A 288 0.50 -5.89 -44.82
CA ALA A 288 1.07 -5.60 -46.13
C ALA A 288 2.40 -6.34 -46.37
N MET A 289 3.25 -6.45 -45.34
CA MET A 289 4.48 -7.24 -45.39
C MET A 289 4.19 -8.73 -45.53
N GLN A 290 3.22 -9.28 -44.80
CA GLN A 290 2.79 -10.67 -44.94
C GLN A 290 2.32 -10.98 -46.36
N LYS A 291 1.43 -10.15 -46.92
CA LYS A 291 0.96 -10.29 -48.31
C LYS A 291 2.11 -10.19 -49.33
N SER A 292 3.08 -9.31 -49.09
CA SER A 292 4.24 -9.16 -49.97
C SER A 292 5.18 -10.37 -49.88
N ALA A 293 5.40 -10.91 -48.69
CA ALA A 293 6.17 -12.12 -48.45
C ALA A 293 5.51 -13.36 -49.08
N GLU A 294 4.17 -13.48 -48.98
CA GLU A 294 3.39 -14.52 -49.67
C GLU A 294 3.51 -14.42 -51.18
N LYS A 295 3.40 -13.20 -51.75
CA LYS A 295 3.59 -12.97 -53.19
C LYS A 295 5.01 -13.29 -53.65
N ALA A 296 6.03 -12.92 -52.87
CA ALA A 296 7.43 -13.23 -53.18
C ALA A 296 7.70 -14.73 -53.10
N LYS A 297 7.19 -15.44 -52.08
CA LYS A 297 7.25 -16.90 -52.02
C LYS A 297 6.54 -17.54 -53.22
N GLY A 298 5.35 -17.04 -53.56
CA GLY A 298 4.59 -17.44 -54.74
C GLY A 298 5.40 -17.29 -56.03
N ALA A 299 5.92 -16.08 -56.31
CA ALA A 299 6.72 -15.79 -57.49
C ALA A 299 8.01 -16.63 -57.57
N VAL A 300 8.71 -16.82 -56.46
CA VAL A 300 9.91 -17.68 -56.41
C VAL A 300 9.54 -19.15 -56.68
N THR A 301 8.38 -19.63 -56.23
CA THR A 301 7.89 -20.98 -56.56
C THR A 301 7.41 -21.13 -58.00
N THR A 302 6.77 -20.12 -58.61
CA THR A 302 6.33 -20.19 -60.02
C THR A 302 7.48 -20.04 -61.01
N GLU A 303 8.39 -19.08 -60.80
CA GLU A 303 9.50 -18.84 -61.73
C GLU A 303 10.51 -20.01 -61.76
N LYS A 304 10.81 -20.62 -60.59
CA LYS A 304 11.62 -21.84 -60.55
C LYS A 304 10.90 -23.03 -61.19
N SER A 305 9.60 -23.21 -60.92
CA SER A 305 8.79 -24.30 -61.48
C SER A 305 8.75 -24.27 -63.01
N GLU A 306 8.50 -23.12 -63.64
CA GLU A 306 8.37 -23.04 -65.10
C GLU A 306 9.71 -23.09 -65.84
N ALA A 307 10.75 -22.45 -65.29
CA ALA A 307 12.09 -22.49 -65.88
C ALA A 307 12.74 -23.88 -65.76
N ASP A 308 12.57 -24.54 -64.61
CA ASP A 308 13.09 -25.90 -64.39
C ASP A 308 12.28 -26.95 -65.15
N GLN A 309 10.95 -26.79 -65.29
CA GLN A 309 10.15 -27.65 -66.18
C GLN A 309 10.55 -27.51 -67.65
N LYS A 310 10.83 -26.30 -68.15
CA LYS A 310 11.29 -26.10 -69.52
C LYS A 310 12.67 -26.70 -69.76
N LYS A 311 13.60 -26.56 -68.81
CA LYS A 311 14.92 -27.20 -68.87
C LYS A 311 14.83 -28.72 -68.81
N PHE A 312 13.95 -29.27 -67.98
CA PHE A 312 13.73 -30.71 -67.89
C PHE A 312 13.10 -31.28 -69.16
N LYS A 313 12.09 -30.60 -69.74
CA LYS A 313 11.48 -31.01 -71.03
C LYS A 313 12.49 -30.94 -72.18
N LYS A 314 13.34 -29.91 -72.20
CA LYS A 314 14.40 -29.79 -73.21
C LYS A 314 15.47 -30.87 -73.05
N GLY A 315 15.97 -31.06 -71.83
CA GLY A 315 16.95 -32.12 -71.52
C GLY A 315 16.40 -33.53 -71.78
N LYS A 316 15.11 -33.77 -71.53
CA LYS A 316 14.44 -35.03 -71.86
C LYS A 316 14.35 -35.25 -73.38
N ALA A 317 13.96 -34.22 -74.15
CA ALA A 317 13.88 -34.31 -75.61
C ALA A 317 15.27 -34.50 -76.25
N ASP A 318 16.31 -33.87 -75.70
CA ASP A 318 17.69 -34.04 -76.16
C ASP A 318 18.20 -35.46 -75.82
N LEU A 319 17.86 -36.00 -74.65
CA LEU A 319 18.19 -37.39 -74.26
C LEU A 319 17.45 -38.44 -75.11
N GLU A 320 16.16 -38.25 -75.39
CA GLU A 320 15.37 -39.16 -76.23
C GLU A 320 15.95 -39.22 -77.66
N LYS A 321 16.47 -38.08 -78.14
CA LYS A 321 17.13 -37.97 -79.45
C LYS A 321 18.52 -38.63 -79.49
N GLU A 322 19.28 -38.59 -78.39
CA GLU A 322 20.58 -39.25 -78.28
C GLU A 322 20.46 -40.77 -78.03
N LEU A 323 19.40 -41.21 -77.37
CA LEU A 323 19.16 -42.62 -77.04
C LEU A 323 18.33 -43.39 -78.09
N GLY A 324 17.83 -42.72 -79.12
CA GLY A 324 17.21 -43.36 -80.29
C GLY A 324 15.80 -43.92 -80.05
N PHE A 325 15.00 -43.27 -79.20
CA PHE A 325 13.55 -43.48 -79.11
C PHE A 325 12.79 -42.52 -80.02
#